data_AF-A0A520ZYI0-F1
#
_entry.id   AF-A0A520ZYI0-F1
#
_cell.length_a   1.000
_cell.length_b   1.000
_cell.length_c   1.000
_cell.angle_alpha   90.00
_cell.angle_beta   90.00
_cell.angle_gamma   90.00
#
_symmetry.space_group_name_H-M   'P 1'
#
loop_
_entity.id
_entity.type
_entity.pdbx_description
1 polymer ?
#
loop_
_entity_poly.entity_id
_entity_poly.type
_entity_poly.pdbx_seq_one_letter_code
_entity_poly.pdbx_strand_id
1 'polypeptide(L)'
;QAYWELVFARQNLEVIQLSLTLAEKLRDETAAKIEAGQLAEIDLFQPESEVALREQDLITGEREIGFAEDNLKLLMNTENWLIPFNTVDKPTTDPVYPEIRQVYENAMANRPDLQAASLQVKALQYQLEKADNDRKPALDILGSLGFGGRAEDYSSALDNSVSDSDTNWQLALTFSRPLDNSLAEGQYRQALAAHNKSKTGMELLKQEITRTVRVTVRDVELALKAIEATRKTSVATRKRLEAEQIKFEAGRSTTLDVLIAQQDYARALSTENRSKVVYAQSLSELDRIQGTITIP
;
A
#
# COMPACT_ATOMS: atom_id res chain seq x y z
N GLN A 1 6.01 2.39 2.45
CA GLN A 1 5.13 3.51 2.86
C GLN A 1 5.10 3.68 4.38
N ALA A 2 4.67 2.67 5.16
CA ALA A 2 4.62 2.76 6.63
C ALA A 2 5.97 3.11 7.29
N TYR A 3 7.08 2.54 6.80
CA TYR A 3 8.42 2.92 7.26
C TYR A 3 8.71 4.42 7.11
N TRP A 4 8.39 4.98 5.94
CA TRP A 4 8.58 6.41 5.68
C TRP A 4 7.64 7.29 6.50
N GLU A 5 6.47 6.79 6.92
CA GLU A 5 5.58 7.50 7.85
C GLU A 5 6.18 7.57 9.26
N LEU A 6 6.80 6.49 9.75
CA LEU A 6 7.53 6.51 11.02
C LEU A 6 8.73 7.48 10.97
N VAL A 7 9.46 7.50 9.85
CA VAL A 7 10.54 8.49 9.62
C VAL A 7 9.99 9.92 9.69
N PHE A 8 8.85 10.19 9.04
CA PHE A 8 8.20 11.50 9.10
C PHE A 8 7.79 11.88 10.53
N ALA A 9 7.11 10.98 11.25
CA ALA A 9 6.61 11.24 12.59
C ALA A 9 7.74 11.69 13.54
N ARG A 10 8.91 11.04 13.43
CA ARG A 10 10.11 11.41 14.18
C ARG A 10 10.69 12.76 13.77
N GLN A 11 10.88 12.99 12.48
CA GLN A 11 11.37 14.29 11.99
C GLN A 11 10.41 15.43 12.35
N ASN A 12 9.10 15.17 12.39
CA ASN A 12 8.11 16.15 12.78
C ASN A 12 8.13 16.40 14.30
N LEU A 13 8.41 15.39 15.12
CA LEU A 13 8.61 15.56 16.56
C LEU A 13 9.81 16.49 16.83
N GLU A 14 10.91 16.34 16.09
CA GLU A 14 12.07 17.25 16.20
C GLU A 14 11.68 18.71 15.90
N VAL A 15 10.79 18.93 14.91
CA VAL A 15 10.27 20.28 14.59
C VAL A 15 9.38 20.81 15.72
N ILE A 16 8.54 19.96 16.32
CA ILE A 16 7.68 20.33 17.45
C ILE A 16 8.53 20.69 18.68
N GLN A 17 9.55 19.90 18.99
CA GLN A 17 10.51 20.18 20.07
C GLN A 17 11.22 21.52 19.84
N LEU A 18 11.70 21.77 18.62
CA LEU A 18 12.28 23.07 18.27
C LEU A 18 11.28 24.22 18.47
N SER A 19 10.02 24.02 18.08
CA SER A 19 8.97 25.02 18.27
C SER A 19 8.69 25.31 19.75
N LEU A 20 8.70 24.29 20.62
CA LEU A 20 8.58 24.44 22.06
C LEU A 20 9.75 25.24 22.63
N THR A 21 10.99 24.85 22.29
CA THR A 21 12.19 25.58 22.75
C THR A 21 12.19 27.05 22.31
N LEU A 22 11.71 27.35 21.11
CA LEU A 22 11.58 28.73 20.63
C LEU A 22 10.50 29.53 21.40
N ALA A 23 9.38 28.89 21.75
CA ALA A 23 8.32 29.49 22.55
C ALA A 23 8.77 29.76 24.00
N GLU A 24 9.45 28.80 24.63
CA GLU A 24 10.04 28.94 25.97
C GLU A 24 11.04 30.09 26.01
N LYS A 25 11.93 30.15 25.02
CA LYS A 25 12.90 31.23 24.89
C LYS A 25 12.23 32.60 24.79
N LEU A 26 11.15 32.72 23.99
CA LEU A 26 10.42 33.99 23.86
C LEU A 26 9.71 34.37 25.16
N ARG A 27 9.14 33.42 25.89
CA ARG A 27 8.56 33.65 27.23
C ARG A 27 9.61 34.22 28.17
N ASP A 28 10.79 33.59 28.23
CA ASP A 28 11.87 34.00 29.12
C ASP A 28 12.42 35.39 28.77
N GLU A 29 12.59 35.68 27.48
CA GLU A 29 12.97 37.02 27.00
C GLU A 29 11.91 38.09 27.34
N THR A 30 10.63 37.73 27.25
CA THR A 30 9.52 38.62 27.60
C THR A 30 9.51 38.91 29.10
N ALA A 31 9.68 37.89 29.94
CA ALA A 31 9.77 38.03 31.39
C ALA A 31 10.94 38.94 31.80
N ALA A 32 12.13 38.73 31.22
CA ALA A 32 13.30 39.58 31.48
C ALA A 32 13.06 41.06 31.10
N LYS A 33 12.34 41.31 30.00
CA LYS A 33 11.96 42.68 29.60
C LYS A 33 10.93 43.31 30.53
N ILE A 34 10.01 42.53 31.10
CA ILE A 34 9.06 42.99 32.14
C ILE A 34 9.81 43.35 33.42
N GLU A 35 10.73 42.50 33.88
CA GLU A 35 11.59 42.79 35.06
C GLU A 35 12.42 44.07 34.87
N ALA A 36 12.89 44.31 33.65
CA ALA A 36 13.58 45.55 33.27
C ALA A 36 12.65 46.76 33.07
N GLY A 37 11.33 46.60 33.26
CA GLY A 37 10.33 47.66 33.13
C GLY A 37 10.05 48.12 31.69
N GLN A 38 10.39 47.30 30.68
CA GLN A 38 10.24 47.63 29.26
C GLN A 38 8.90 47.17 28.65
N LEU A 39 8.23 46.19 29.27
CA LEU A 39 6.96 45.60 28.84
C LEU A 39 5.97 45.52 30.01
N ALA A 40 4.68 45.33 29.72
CA ALA A 40 3.66 45.19 30.74
C ALA A 40 3.50 43.73 31.18
N GLU A 41 3.10 43.47 32.42
CA GLU A 41 2.88 42.09 32.93
C GLU A 41 1.87 41.30 32.09
N ILE A 42 0.88 41.97 31.50
CA ILE A 42 -0.11 41.34 30.62
C ILE A 42 0.51 40.71 29.35
N ASP A 43 1.67 41.22 28.92
CA ASP A 43 2.38 40.72 27.73
C ASP A 43 2.99 39.32 27.94
N LEU A 44 3.06 38.83 29.20
CA LEU A 44 3.58 37.49 29.53
C LEU A 44 2.57 36.37 29.26
N PHE A 45 1.27 36.63 29.43
CA PHE A 45 0.25 35.59 29.31
C PHE A 45 0.15 34.99 27.90
N GLN A 46 0.50 35.78 26.87
CA GLN A 46 0.45 35.32 25.49
C GLN A 46 1.58 34.31 25.19
N PRO A 47 2.86 34.60 25.47
CA PRO A 47 3.93 33.59 25.42
C PRO A 47 3.68 32.36 26.30
N GLU A 48 3.16 32.52 27.52
CA GLU A 48 2.83 31.39 28.40
C GLU A 48 1.77 30.46 27.78
N SER A 49 0.70 31.05 27.22
CA SER A 49 -0.32 30.28 26.50
C SER A 49 0.27 29.52 25.31
N GLU A 50 1.22 30.13 24.60
CA GLU A 50 1.89 29.46 23.48
C GLU A 50 2.74 28.28 23.96
N VAL A 51 3.51 28.42 25.03
CA VAL A 51 4.30 27.31 25.60
C VAL A 51 3.39 26.13 25.92
N ALA A 52 2.25 26.37 26.59
CA ALA A 52 1.29 25.32 26.90
C ALA A 52 0.71 24.63 25.64
N LEU A 53 0.46 25.38 24.56
CA LEU A 53 0.05 24.82 23.28
C LEU A 53 1.14 23.93 22.66
N ARG A 54 2.41 24.34 22.74
CA ARG A 54 3.54 23.54 22.22
C ARG A 54 3.82 22.29 23.03
N GLU A 55 3.58 22.32 24.34
CA GLU A 55 3.61 21.12 25.19
C GLU A 55 2.51 20.12 24.77
N GLN A 56 1.29 20.61 24.48
CA GLN A 56 0.21 19.75 23.96
C GLN A 56 0.57 19.15 22.58
N ASP A 57 1.16 19.96 21.69
CA ASP A 57 1.64 19.50 20.38
C ASP A 57 2.69 18.39 20.54
N LEU A 58 3.60 18.51 21.52
CA LEU A 58 4.63 17.51 21.81
C LEU A 58 4.02 16.17 22.23
N ILE A 59 3.09 16.18 23.18
CA ILE A 59 2.36 14.97 23.63
C ILE A 59 1.65 14.30 22.46
N THR A 60 1.03 15.11 21.59
CA THR A 60 0.35 14.60 20.40
C THR A 60 1.35 14.00 19.41
N GLY A 61 2.50 14.65 19.19
CA GLY A 61 3.57 14.17 18.32
C GLY A 61 4.17 12.84 18.79
N GLU A 62 4.38 12.67 20.10
CA GLU A 62 4.86 11.41 20.69
C GLU A 62 3.88 10.26 20.43
N ARG A 63 2.57 10.53 20.56
CA ARG A 63 1.51 9.57 20.25
C ARG A 63 1.54 9.16 18.77
N GLU A 64 1.76 10.09 17.84
CA GLU A 64 1.83 9.78 16.40
C GLU A 64 3.01 8.85 16.06
N ILE A 65 4.14 8.97 16.77
CA ILE A 65 5.25 8.00 16.63
C ILE A 65 4.79 6.61 17.02
N GLY A 66 4.10 6.47 18.16
CA GLY A 66 3.56 5.19 18.61
C GLY A 66 2.65 4.54 17.57
N PHE A 67 1.69 5.30 17.02
CA PHE A 67 0.81 4.78 15.97
C PHE A 67 1.53 4.40 14.67
N ALA A 68 2.49 5.24 14.22
CA ALA A 68 3.27 4.94 13.02
C ALA A 68 4.14 3.69 13.21
N GLU A 69 4.69 3.51 14.41
CA GLU A 69 5.50 2.35 14.77
C GLU A 69 4.66 1.07 14.87
N ASP A 70 3.52 1.11 15.55
CA ASP A 70 2.62 -0.04 15.68
C ASP A 70 2.09 -0.51 14.33
N ASN A 71 1.76 0.41 13.43
CA ASN A 71 1.35 0.08 12.07
C ASN A 71 2.49 -0.62 11.30
N LEU A 72 3.73 -0.14 11.42
CA LEU A 72 4.89 -0.79 10.82
C LEU A 72 5.14 -2.18 11.42
N LYS A 73 5.05 -2.33 12.74
CA LYS A 73 5.21 -3.60 13.45
C LYS A 73 4.18 -4.63 12.99
N LEU A 74 2.92 -4.21 12.83
CA LEU A 74 1.85 -5.05 12.32
C LEU A 74 2.14 -5.52 10.88
N LEU A 75 2.57 -4.61 10.00
CA LEU A 75 2.91 -4.94 8.61
C LEU A 75 4.12 -5.87 8.49
N MET A 76 5.10 -5.73 9.39
CA MET A 76 6.28 -6.59 9.44
C MET A 76 6.02 -7.91 10.18
N ASN A 77 4.85 -8.06 10.82
CA ASN A 77 4.49 -9.20 11.66
C ASN A 77 5.60 -9.55 12.68
N THR A 78 6.13 -8.54 13.39
CA THR A 78 7.19 -8.75 14.38
C THR A 78 6.66 -9.42 15.65
N GLU A 79 7.45 -10.31 16.24
CA GLU A 79 7.15 -10.89 17.57
C GLU A 79 7.55 -9.93 18.70
N ASN A 80 8.49 -9.01 18.43
CA ASN A 80 9.08 -8.12 19.42
C ASN A 80 8.38 -6.75 19.48
N TRP A 81 7.13 -6.74 19.94
CA TRP A 81 6.32 -5.52 20.05
C TRP A 81 6.89 -4.46 21.01
N LEU A 82 7.63 -4.91 22.03
CA LEU A 82 8.16 -4.05 23.09
C LEU A 82 9.51 -3.40 22.74
N ILE A 83 10.15 -3.78 21.64
CA ILE A 83 11.42 -3.19 21.20
C ILE A 83 11.11 -2.02 20.25
N PRO A 84 11.57 -0.79 20.55
CA PRO A 84 11.41 0.34 19.66
C PRO A 84 12.16 0.14 18.33
N PHE A 85 11.52 0.43 17.21
CA PHE A 85 12.17 0.41 15.89
C PHE A 85 13.00 1.66 15.67
N ASN A 86 14.31 1.56 15.41
CA ASN A 86 15.13 2.72 15.09
C ASN A 86 15.14 2.99 13.57
N THR A 87 14.84 4.22 13.18
CA THR A 87 14.89 4.69 11.80
C THR A 87 16.24 5.35 11.58
N VAL A 88 17.06 4.80 10.69
CA VAL A 88 18.39 5.35 10.38
C VAL A 88 18.42 6.11 9.05
N ASP A 89 17.42 5.87 8.19
CA ASP A 89 17.43 6.39 6.84
C ASP A 89 16.89 7.83 6.76
N LYS A 90 17.46 8.59 5.83
CA LYS A 90 16.95 9.90 5.43
C LYS A 90 16.28 9.76 4.05
N PRO A 91 15.09 10.35 3.84
CA PRO A 91 14.47 10.34 2.52
C PRO A 91 15.43 10.95 1.50
N THR A 92 15.70 10.23 0.40
CA THR A 92 16.53 10.77 -0.68
C THR A 92 15.85 11.99 -1.30
N THR A 93 16.67 12.93 -1.75
CA THR A 93 16.24 14.10 -2.53
C THR A 93 16.88 14.12 -3.92
N ASP A 94 17.51 13.02 -4.32
CA ASP A 94 18.18 12.93 -5.61
C ASP A 94 17.15 12.90 -6.73
N PRO A 95 17.30 13.73 -7.76
CA PRO A 95 16.28 13.87 -8.79
C PRO A 95 16.24 12.64 -9.70
N VAL A 96 15.12 11.93 -9.68
CA VAL A 96 14.78 10.85 -10.59
C VAL A 96 13.72 11.33 -11.58
N TYR A 97 14.00 11.16 -12.88
CA TYR A 97 13.09 11.49 -13.98
C TYR A 97 12.71 10.22 -14.75
N PRO A 98 11.63 9.53 -14.36
CA PRO A 98 11.24 8.29 -14.99
C PRO A 98 10.65 8.52 -16.39
N GLU A 99 11.13 7.78 -17.39
CA GLU A 99 10.53 7.82 -18.73
C GLU A 99 9.22 7.01 -18.74
N ILE A 100 8.11 7.69 -19.00
CA ILE A 100 6.77 7.08 -18.96
C ILE A 100 6.64 5.82 -19.83
N ARG A 101 7.28 5.80 -21.01
CA ARG A 101 7.22 4.65 -21.93
C ARG A 101 7.89 3.43 -21.30
N GLN A 102 9.10 3.61 -20.75
CA GLN A 102 9.83 2.54 -20.09
C GLN A 102 9.09 2.01 -18.86
N VAL A 103 8.50 2.91 -18.05
CA VAL A 103 7.69 2.52 -16.89
C VAL A 103 6.47 1.70 -17.32
N TYR A 104 5.79 2.11 -18.39
CA TYR A 104 4.65 1.39 -18.95
C TYR A 104 5.04 -0.01 -19.45
N GLU A 105 6.12 -0.12 -20.23
CA GLU A 105 6.60 -1.39 -20.76
C GLU A 105 6.96 -2.37 -19.64
N ASN A 106 7.69 -1.90 -18.62
CA ASN A 106 8.00 -2.69 -17.43
C ASN A 106 6.73 -3.14 -16.69
N ALA A 107 5.78 -2.22 -16.47
CA ALA A 107 4.52 -2.53 -15.79
C ALA A 107 3.68 -3.58 -16.56
N MET A 108 3.66 -3.53 -17.89
CA MET A 108 2.93 -4.53 -18.69
C MET A 108 3.62 -5.89 -18.72
N ALA A 109 4.94 -5.94 -18.55
CA ALA A 109 5.71 -7.18 -18.57
C ALA A 109 5.75 -7.91 -17.21
N ASN A 110 5.96 -7.17 -16.12
CA ASN A 110 6.38 -7.76 -14.85
C ASN A 110 5.28 -7.87 -13.79
N ARG A 111 4.14 -7.22 -14.00
CA ARG A 111 3.10 -7.12 -12.97
C ARG A 111 2.38 -8.45 -12.68
N PRO A 112 2.40 -8.94 -11.43
CA PRO A 112 1.77 -10.21 -11.06
C PRO A 112 0.23 -10.21 -11.18
N ASP A 113 -0.44 -9.08 -10.95
CA ASP A 113 -1.90 -8.96 -11.08
C ASP A 113 -2.36 -9.14 -12.54
N LEU A 114 -1.60 -8.60 -13.50
CA LEU A 114 -1.84 -8.81 -14.92
C LEU A 114 -1.60 -10.27 -15.34
N GLN A 115 -0.55 -10.91 -14.81
CA GLN A 115 -0.30 -12.33 -15.03
C GLN A 115 -1.43 -13.21 -14.46
N ALA A 116 -1.89 -12.92 -13.24
CA ALA A 116 -3.02 -13.60 -12.62
C ALA A 116 -4.31 -13.43 -13.45
N ALA A 117 -4.60 -12.22 -13.94
CA ALA A 117 -5.73 -11.96 -14.81
C ALA A 117 -5.64 -12.74 -16.14
N SER A 118 -4.45 -12.83 -16.74
CA SER A 118 -4.22 -13.62 -17.96
C SER A 118 -4.46 -15.11 -17.72
N LEU A 119 -3.97 -15.67 -16.61
CA LEU A 119 -4.21 -17.06 -16.22
C LEU A 119 -5.70 -17.32 -15.94
N GLN A 120 -6.41 -16.36 -15.35
CA GLN A 120 -7.85 -16.47 -15.11
C GLN A 120 -8.64 -16.53 -16.42
N VAL A 121 -8.30 -15.69 -17.41
CA VAL A 121 -8.90 -15.73 -18.75
C VAL A 121 -8.65 -17.10 -19.39
N LYS A 122 -7.43 -17.63 -19.29
CA LYS A 122 -7.06 -18.94 -19.83
C LYS A 122 -7.81 -20.10 -19.15
N ALA A 123 -7.97 -20.04 -17.83
CA ALA A 123 -8.77 -21.02 -17.09
C ALA A 123 -10.23 -21.03 -17.55
N LEU A 124 -10.83 -19.85 -17.75
CA LEU A 124 -12.20 -19.72 -18.25
C LEU A 124 -12.34 -20.12 -19.72
N GLN A 125 -11.28 -19.97 -20.52
CA GLN A 125 -11.23 -20.50 -21.88
C GLN A 125 -11.34 -22.03 -21.86
N TYR A 126 -10.58 -22.73 -20.99
CA TYR A 126 -10.69 -24.18 -20.88
C TYR A 126 -12.07 -24.63 -20.36
N GLN A 127 -12.70 -23.86 -19.47
CA GLN A 127 -14.08 -24.14 -19.05
C GLN A 127 -15.08 -23.97 -20.19
N LEU A 128 -14.88 -22.98 -21.06
CA LEU A 128 -15.68 -22.80 -22.27
C LEU A 128 -15.49 -23.96 -23.25
N GLU A 129 -14.25 -24.38 -23.49
CA GLU A 129 -13.93 -25.54 -24.35
C GLU A 129 -14.54 -26.83 -23.80
N LYS A 130 -14.50 -27.04 -22.47
CA LYS A 130 -15.20 -28.14 -21.81
C LYS A 130 -16.72 -28.06 -22.04
N ALA A 131 -17.33 -26.91 -21.79
CA ALA A 131 -18.78 -26.74 -21.96
C ALA A 131 -19.22 -26.92 -23.43
N ASP A 132 -18.36 -26.56 -24.40
CA ASP A 132 -18.59 -26.90 -25.81
C ASP A 132 -18.49 -28.41 -26.06
N ASN A 133 -17.53 -29.08 -25.44
CA ASN A 133 -17.38 -30.53 -25.56
C ASN A 133 -18.56 -31.29 -24.93
N ASP A 134 -19.08 -30.84 -23.80
CA ASP A 134 -20.24 -31.43 -23.11
C ASP A 134 -21.53 -31.34 -23.96
N ARG A 135 -21.55 -30.52 -25.02
CA ARG A 135 -22.66 -30.48 -26.00
C ARG A 135 -22.58 -31.60 -27.05
N LYS A 136 -21.45 -32.30 -27.14
CA LYS A 136 -21.20 -33.35 -28.14
C LYS A 136 -21.65 -34.72 -27.59
N PRO A 137 -21.93 -35.70 -28.47
CA PRO A 137 -22.19 -37.06 -28.03
C PRO A 137 -20.99 -37.64 -27.25
N ALA A 138 -21.27 -38.44 -26.23
CA ALA A 138 -20.26 -39.16 -25.45
C ALA A 138 -20.16 -40.61 -25.91
N LEU A 139 -18.94 -41.15 -25.90
CA LEU A 139 -18.66 -42.56 -26.16
C LEU A 139 -17.76 -43.07 -25.05
N ASP A 140 -18.30 -43.95 -24.22
CA ASP A 140 -17.58 -44.54 -23.09
C ASP A 140 -17.30 -46.02 -23.35
N ILE A 141 -16.13 -46.48 -22.91
CA ILE A 141 -15.78 -47.90 -22.86
C ILE A 141 -15.72 -48.33 -21.41
N LEU A 142 -16.49 -49.36 -21.06
CA LEU A 142 -16.53 -49.91 -19.72
C LEU A 142 -16.10 -51.37 -19.77
N GLY A 143 -15.10 -51.72 -18.98
CA GLY A 143 -14.68 -53.10 -18.73
C GLY A 143 -14.93 -53.46 -17.28
N SER A 144 -15.52 -54.61 -17.03
CA SER A 144 -15.62 -55.18 -15.69
C SER A 144 -15.13 -56.62 -15.68
N LEU A 145 -14.50 -57.00 -14.57
CA LEU A 145 -14.07 -58.36 -14.26
C LEU A 145 -14.57 -58.66 -12.86
N GLY A 146 -15.40 -59.70 -12.74
CA GLY A 146 -16.01 -60.12 -11.50
C GLY A 146 -15.67 -61.58 -11.19
N PHE A 147 -15.17 -61.79 -9.99
CA PHE A 147 -14.96 -63.12 -9.42
C PHE A 147 -16.09 -63.40 -8.43
N GLY A 148 -16.71 -64.57 -8.52
CA GLY A 148 -17.74 -65.00 -7.59
C GLY A 148 -17.98 -66.48 -7.78
N GLY A 149 -18.27 -67.22 -6.71
CA GLY A 149 -18.56 -68.64 -6.77
C GLY A 149 -19.97 -68.91 -6.27
N ARG A 150 -20.74 -69.72 -7.01
CA ARG A 150 -22.04 -70.22 -6.52
C ARG A 150 -21.91 -71.69 -6.16
N ALA A 151 -22.05 -72.02 -4.88
CA ALA A 151 -22.08 -73.39 -4.40
C ALA A 151 -23.02 -73.53 -3.18
N GLU A 152 -23.40 -74.77 -2.85
CA GLU A 152 -24.30 -75.07 -1.71
C GLU A 152 -23.59 -74.99 -0.35
N ASP A 153 -22.26 -75.07 -0.30
CA ASP A 153 -21.43 -74.97 0.89
C ASP A 153 -20.35 -73.87 0.77
N TYR A 154 -19.92 -73.32 1.92
CA TYR A 154 -19.03 -72.16 1.98
C TYR A 154 -17.63 -72.42 1.40
N SER A 155 -17.06 -73.62 1.63
CA SER A 155 -15.75 -74.03 1.12
C SER A 155 -15.72 -74.07 -0.41
N SER A 156 -16.71 -74.72 -1.02
CA SER A 156 -16.78 -74.83 -2.48
C SER A 156 -17.13 -73.50 -3.14
N ALA A 157 -17.90 -72.62 -2.48
CA ALA A 157 -18.17 -71.28 -2.99
C ALA A 157 -16.90 -70.42 -3.02
N LEU A 158 -16.00 -70.58 -2.04
CA LEU A 158 -14.71 -69.90 -2.01
C LEU A 158 -13.75 -70.42 -3.08
N ASP A 159 -13.62 -71.74 -3.24
CA ASP A 159 -12.80 -72.35 -4.30
C ASP A 159 -13.33 -72.03 -5.71
N ASN A 160 -14.65 -72.02 -5.91
CA ASN A 160 -15.29 -71.62 -7.18
C ASN A 160 -15.13 -70.13 -7.48
N SER A 161 -14.93 -69.29 -6.46
CA SER A 161 -14.69 -67.86 -6.65
C SER A 161 -13.28 -67.53 -7.13
N VAL A 162 -12.31 -68.43 -6.90
CA VAL A 162 -10.90 -68.25 -7.28
C VAL A 162 -10.52 -69.14 -8.47
N SER A 163 -11.28 -70.20 -8.75
CA SER A 163 -11.15 -71.02 -9.95
C SER A 163 -11.93 -70.43 -11.14
N ASP A 164 -11.47 -70.74 -12.35
CA ASP A 164 -11.92 -70.12 -13.61
C ASP A 164 -13.40 -70.40 -13.95
N SER A 165 -14.08 -71.28 -13.22
CA SER A 165 -15.41 -71.79 -13.58
C SER A 165 -16.53 -70.76 -13.52
N ASP A 166 -16.42 -69.73 -12.66
CA ASP A 166 -17.45 -68.69 -12.49
C ASP A 166 -16.91 -67.25 -12.73
N THR A 167 -15.74 -67.11 -13.36
CA THR A 167 -15.17 -65.79 -13.70
C THR A 167 -16.02 -65.11 -14.78
N ASN A 168 -16.54 -63.92 -14.50
CA ASN A 168 -17.27 -63.11 -15.47
C ASN A 168 -16.44 -61.91 -15.91
N TRP A 169 -16.42 -61.66 -17.22
CA TRP A 169 -15.88 -60.43 -17.79
C TRP A 169 -16.90 -59.81 -18.73
N GLN A 170 -16.96 -58.48 -18.75
CA GLN A 170 -17.88 -57.75 -19.61
C GLN A 170 -17.14 -56.55 -20.20
N LEU A 171 -17.34 -56.32 -21.49
CA LEU A 171 -16.88 -55.14 -22.19
C LEU A 171 -18.10 -54.48 -22.85
N ALA A 172 -18.37 -53.23 -22.51
CA ALA A 172 -19.49 -52.46 -23.01
C ALA A 172 -19.01 -51.15 -23.65
N LEU A 173 -19.59 -50.82 -24.81
CA LEU A 173 -19.47 -49.50 -25.43
C LEU A 173 -20.79 -48.77 -25.25
N THR A 174 -20.76 -47.62 -24.59
CA THR A 174 -21.94 -46.80 -24.31
C THR A 174 -21.86 -45.52 -25.13
N PHE A 175 -22.73 -45.39 -26.13
CA PHE A 175 -22.91 -44.14 -26.87
C PHE A 175 -24.11 -43.38 -26.32
N SER A 176 -23.90 -42.13 -25.90
CA SER A 176 -24.95 -41.28 -25.35
C SER A 176 -25.04 -39.96 -26.13
N ARG A 177 -26.25 -39.63 -26.61
CA ARG A 177 -26.53 -38.36 -27.27
C ARG A 177 -27.81 -37.74 -26.70
N PRO A 178 -27.74 -36.59 -26.02
CA PRO A 178 -28.93 -35.89 -25.56
C PRO A 178 -29.73 -35.37 -26.77
N LEU A 179 -31.05 -35.59 -26.76
CA LEU A 179 -31.96 -35.12 -27.82
C LEU A 179 -32.35 -33.65 -27.60
N ASP A 180 -32.81 -33.32 -26.39
CA ASP A 180 -32.94 -31.94 -25.92
C ASP A 180 -31.71 -31.60 -25.08
N ASN A 181 -30.85 -30.74 -25.63
CA ASN A 181 -29.58 -30.35 -25.00
C ASN A 181 -29.62 -28.90 -24.47
N SER A 182 -30.80 -28.42 -24.10
CA SER A 182 -31.03 -27.05 -23.60
C SER A 182 -30.20 -26.72 -22.35
N LEU A 183 -29.96 -27.69 -21.47
CA LEU A 183 -29.10 -27.50 -20.29
C LEU A 183 -27.63 -27.25 -20.68
N ALA A 184 -27.05 -28.09 -21.54
CA ALA A 184 -25.65 -27.91 -21.97
C ALA A 184 -25.48 -26.65 -22.83
N GLU A 185 -26.48 -26.28 -23.63
CA GLU A 185 -26.53 -24.99 -24.34
C GLU A 185 -26.52 -23.81 -23.35
N GLY A 186 -27.31 -23.89 -22.27
CA GLY A 186 -27.31 -22.91 -21.20
C GLY A 186 -25.95 -22.78 -20.50
N GLN A 187 -25.33 -23.92 -20.17
CA GLN A 187 -24.01 -23.98 -19.54
C GLN A 187 -22.91 -23.41 -20.46
N TYR A 188 -22.95 -23.72 -21.76
CA TYR A 188 -22.04 -23.13 -22.75
C TYR A 188 -22.19 -21.60 -22.80
N ARG A 189 -23.42 -21.09 -22.88
CA ARG A 189 -23.67 -19.64 -22.88
C ARG A 189 -23.19 -18.96 -21.60
N GLN A 190 -23.36 -19.63 -20.45
CA GLN A 190 -22.85 -19.16 -19.17
C GLN A 190 -21.31 -19.12 -19.15
N ALA A 191 -20.65 -20.18 -19.62
CA ALA A 191 -19.20 -20.24 -19.73
C ALA A 191 -18.65 -19.18 -20.69
N LEU A 192 -19.32 -18.96 -21.82
CA LEU A 192 -18.97 -17.94 -22.80
C LEU A 192 -19.08 -16.53 -22.19
N ALA A 193 -20.17 -16.25 -21.49
CA ALA A 193 -20.35 -14.98 -20.78
C ALA A 193 -19.27 -14.78 -19.70
N ALA A 194 -18.92 -15.83 -18.95
CA ALA A 194 -17.87 -15.78 -17.94
C ALA A 194 -16.48 -15.51 -18.55
N HIS A 195 -16.11 -16.22 -19.61
CA HIS A 195 -14.87 -15.98 -20.36
C HIS A 195 -14.80 -14.55 -20.90
N ASN A 196 -15.86 -14.08 -21.57
CA ASN A 196 -15.93 -12.71 -22.10
C ASN A 196 -15.84 -11.66 -20.99
N LYS A 197 -16.52 -11.87 -19.86
CA LYS A 197 -16.44 -11.00 -18.68
C LYS A 197 -15.00 -10.91 -18.17
N SER A 198 -14.30 -12.03 -18.05
CA SER A 198 -12.92 -12.03 -17.58
C SER A 198 -11.95 -11.40 -18.58
N LYS A 199 -12.17 -11.59 -19.89
CA LYS A 199 -11.39 -10.94 -20.94
C LYS A 199 -11.54 -9.42 -20.87
N THR A 200 -12.77 -8.93 -20.77
CA THR A 200 -13.04 -7.49 -20.57
C THR A 200 -12.45 -6.98 -19.26
N GLY A 201 -12.51 -7.77 -18.18
CA GLY A 201 -11.87 -7.44 -16.91
C GLY A 201 -10.34 -7.27 -17.03
N MET A 202 -9.67 -8.13 -17.80
CA MET A 202 -8.24 -7.99 -18.08
C MET A 202 -7.94 -6.71 -18.88
N GLU A 203 -8.76 -6.36 -19.88
CA GLU A 203 -8.58 -5.12 -20.63
C GLU A 203 -8.81 -3.87 -19.76
N LEU A 204 -9.79 -3.90 -18.86
CA LEU A 204 -9.99 -2.84 -17.87
C LEU A 204 -8.77 -2.72 -16.94
N LEU A 205 -8.22 -3.83 -16.46
CA LEU A 205 -7.01 -3.83 -15.64
C LEU A 205 -5.82 -3.21 -16.38
N LYS A 206 -5.62 -3.50 -17.67
CA LYS A 206 -4.57 -2.84 -18.47
C LYS A 206 -4.77 -1.33 -18.55
N GLN A 207 -6.01 -0.86 -18.72
CA GLN A 207 -6.31 0.57 -18.74
C GLN A 207 -6.05 1.22 -17.38
N GLU A 208 -6.42 0.54 -16.29
CA GLU A 208 -6.14 0.99 -14.93
C GLU A 208 -4.63 1.09 -14.66
N ILE A 209 -3.84 0.07 -15.05
CA ILE A 209 -2.38 0.10 -14.96
C ILE A 209 -1.83 1.28 -15.77
N THR A 210 -2.32 1.51 -17.00
CA THR A 210 -1.89 2.64 -17.84
C THR A 210 -2.17 3.98 -17.15
N ARG A 211 -3.33 4.14 -16.53
CA ARG A 211 -3.69 5.32 -15.75
C ARG A 211 -2.77 5.48 -14.54
N THR A 212 -2.54 4.42 -13.80
CA THR A 212 -1.69 4.43 -12.59
C THR A 212 -0.25 4.79 -12.96
N VAL A 213 0.33 4.20 -14.02
CA VAL A 213 1.65 4.59 -14.54
C VAL A 213 1.74 6.09 -14.81
N ARG A 214 0.73 6.65 -15.50
CA ARG A 214 0.67 8.09 -15.80
C ARG A 214 0.60 8.96 -14.55
N VAL A 215 -0.12 8.52 -13.52
CA VAL A 215 -0.25 9.22 -12.24
C VAL A 215 1.07 9.15 -11.49
N THR A 216 1.63 7.96 -11.29
CA THR A 216 2.86 7.78 -10.51
C THR A 216 4.06 8.52 -11.11
N VAL A 217 4.27 8.47 -12.43
CA VAL A 217 5.34 9.24 -13.10
C VAL A 217 5.20 10.74 -12.83
N ARG A 218 3.96 11.25 -12.95
CA ARG A 218 3.66 12.65 -12.67
C ARG A 218 3.87 12.99 -11.19
N ASP A 219 3.47 12.11 -10.29
CA ASP A 219 3.60 12.32 -8.84
C ASP A 219 5.06 12.39 -8.42
N VAL A 220 5.95 11.59 -9.02
CA VAL A 220 7.41 11.69 -8.81
C VAL A 220 7.94 13.05 -9.25
N GLU A 221 7.59 13.51 -10.45
CA GLU A 221 8.01 14.82 -10.96
C GLU A 221 7.46 16.00 -10.12
N LEU A 222 6.19 15.92 -9.72
CA LEU A 222 5.54 16.95 -8.91
C LEU A 222 6.08 16.97 -7.48
N ALA A 223 6.35 15.81 -6.88
CA ALA A 223 6.94 15.72 -5.56
C ALA A 223 8.35 16.34 -5.52
N LEU A 224 9.17 16.13 -6.56
CA LEU A 224 10.47 16.78 -6.68
C LEU A 224 10.34 18.32 -6.71
N LYS A 225 9.42 18.85 -7.53
CA LYS A 225 9.12 20.29 -7.59
C LYS A 225 8.59 20.82 -6.26
N ALA A 226 7.78 20.03 -5.55
CA ALA A 226 7.25 20.37 -4.23
C ALA A 226 8.36 20.47 -3.17
N ILE A 227 9.37 19.58 -3.19
CA ILE A 227 10.55 19.69 -2.33
C ILE A 227 11.26 21.03 -2.58
N GLU A 228 11.49 21.40 -3.84
CA GLU A 228 12.17 22.66 -4.16
C GLU A 228 11.38 23.89 -3.66
N ALA A 229 10.06 23.90 -3.89
CA ALA A 229 9.19 24.98 -3.47
C ALA A 229 9.12 25.10 -1.94
N THR A 230 8.90 23.99 -1.23
CA THR A 230 8.80 23.97 0.24
C THR A 230 10.12 24.32 0.90
N ARG A 231 11.25 23.90 0.33
CA ARG A 231 12.59 24.32 0.78
C ARG A 231 12.78 25.83 0.66
N LYS A 232 12.35 26.46 -0.44
CA LYS A 232 12.41 27.93 -0.58
C LYS A 232 11.56 28.63 0.49
N THR A 233 10.36 28.13 0.76
CA THR A 233 9.47 28.65 1.81
C THR A 233 10.13 28.53 3.19
N SER A 234 10.64 27.35 3.54
CA SER A 234 11.33 27.07 4.82
C SER A 234 12.55 28.00 5.04
N VAL A 235 13.36 28.21 4.00
CA VAL A 235 14.49 29.16 4.07
C VAL A 235 14.02 30.61 4.24
N ALA A 236 12.94 31.01 3.57
CA ALA A 236 12.40 32.36 3.67
C ALA A 236 11.77 32.63 5.05
N THR A 237 10.97 31.70 5.58
CA THR A 237 10.34 31.81 6.89
C THR A 237 11.37 31.77 8.02
N ARG A 238 12.44 30.98 7.88
CA ARG A 238 13.58 31.02 8.81
C ARG A 238 14.22 32.39 8.91
N LYS A 239 14.54 33.01 7.76
CA LYS A 239 15.12 34.36 7.73
C LYS A 239 14.17 35.42 8.29
N ARG A 240 12.85 35.25 8.07
CA ARG A 240 11.83 36.13 8.67
C ARG A 240 11.83 36.01 10.19
N LEU A 241 11.86 34.79 10.72
CA LEU A 241 11.96 34.54 12.15
C LEU A 241 13.21 35.20 12.75
N GLU A 242 14.38 34.98 12.15
CA GLU A 242 15.64 35.61 12.58
C GLU A 242 15.53 37.15 12.59
N ALA A 243 14.93 37.74 11.56
CA ALA A 243 14.72 39.19 11.48
C ALA A 243 13.74 39.72 12.54
N GLU A 244 12.64 39.01 12.81
CA GLU A 244 11.67 39.40 13.83
C GLU A 244 12.25 39.29 15.25
N GLN A 245 13.05 38.26 15.53
CA GLN A 245 13.77 38.12 16.79
C GLN A 245 14.71 39.32 17.04
N ILE A 246 15.53 39.68 16.04
CA ILE A 246 16.44 40.84 16.15
C ILE A 246 15.65 42.15 16.38
N LYS A 247 14.52 42.33 15.68
CA LYS A 247 13.68 43.51 15.90
C LYS A 247 13.06 43.51 17.30
N PHE A 248 12.63 42.35 17.81
CA PHE A 248 12.05 42.22 19.14
C PHE A 248 13.07 42.55 20.23
N GLU A 249 14.30 42.04 20.10
CA GLU A 249 15.42 42.40 20.98
C GLU A 249 15.63 43.92 21.01
N ALA A 250 15.61 44.57 19.84
CA ALA A 250 15.72 46.03 19.68
C ALA A 250 14.44 46.83 20.06
N GLY A 251 13.38 46.18 20.53
CA GLY A 251 12.12 46.84 20.93
C GLY A 251 11.28 47.37 19.76
N ARG A 252 11.50 46.86 18.54
CA ARG A 252 10.83 47.27 17.29
C ARG A 252 9.87 46.22 16.71
N SER A 253 9.64 45.13 17.43
CA SER A 253 8.69 44.08 17.09
C SER A 253 7.94 43.64 18.34
N THR A 254 6.77 43.02 18.17
CA THR A 254 5.93 42.57 19.28
C THR A 254 6.13 41.07 19.55
N THR A 255 5.72 40.61 20.74
CA THR A 255 5.68 39.17 21.05
C THR A 255 4.82 38.41 20.03
N LEU A 256 3.67 38.97 19.64
CA LEU A 256 2.79 38.41 18.61
C LEU A 256 3.50 38.22 17.25
N ASP A 257 4.29 39.19 16.80
CA ASP A 257 5.00 39.11 15.52
C ASP A 257 6.04 37.99 15.50
N VAL A 258 6.78 37.83 16.62
CA VAL A 258 7.75 36.73 16.78
C VAL A 258 7.03 35.39 16.82
N LEU A 259 5.93 35.28 17.57
CA LEU A 259 5.11 34.06 17.65
C LEU A 259 4.59 33.62 16.27
N ILE A 260 4.04 34.54 15.48
CA ILE A 260 3.59 34.25 14.12
C ILE A 260 4.76 33.78 13.26
N ALA A 261 5.92 34.42 13.36
CA ALA A 261 7.11 34.02 12.60
C ALA A 261 7.63 32.63 13.01
N GLN A 262 7.58 32.28 14.30
CA GLN A 262 7.93 30.95 14.81
C GLN A 262 6.96 29.89 14.25
N GLN A 263 5.65 30.14 14.32
CA GLN A 263 4.62 29.24 13.80
C GLN A 263 4.76 29.03 12.29
N ASP A 264 5.00 30.11 11.52
CA ASP A 264 5.20 30.05 10.08
C ASP A 264 6.44 29.22 9.71
N TYR A 265 7.54 29.37 10.47
CA TYR A 265 8.76 28.59 10.26
C TYR A 265 8.55 27.11 10.61
N ALA A 266 7.98 26.79 11.78
CA ALA A 266 7.71 25.42 12.19
C ALA A 266 6.81 24.69 11.18
N ARG A 267 5.73 25.34 10.72
CA ARG A 267 4.84 24.80 9.68
C ARG A 267 5.57 24.58 8.35
N ALA A 268 6.38 25.53 7.91
CA ALA A 268 7.13 25.42 6.66
C ALA A 268 8.16 24.28 6.73
N LEU A 269 8.86 24.12 7.85
CA LEU A 269 9.85 23.07 8.06
C LEU A 269 9.20 21.68 8.10
N SER A 270 8.07 21.54 8.82
CA SER A 270 7.28 20.30 8.81
C SER A 270 6.79 19.94 7.40
N THR A 271 6.33 20.93 6.63
CA THR A 271 5.87 20.73 5.23
C THR A 271 7.02 20.31 4.31
N GLU A 272 8.22 20.88 4.49
CA GLU A 272 9.42 20.47 3.76
C GLU A 272 9.78 19.01 4.05
N ASN A 273 9.80 18.62 5.33
CA ASN A 273 10.08 17.24 5.74
C ASN A 273 9.02 16.26 5.18
N ARG A 274 7.74 16.64 5.21
CA ARG A 274 6.66 15.85 4.61
C ARG A 274 6.88 15.67 3.11
N SER A 275 7.29 16.73 2.40
CA SER A 275 7.51 16.67 0.95
C SER A 275 8.65 15.71 0.57
N LYS A 276 9.72 15.67 1.38
CA LYS A 276 10.83 14.70 1.20
C LYS A 276 10.34 13.25 1.38
N VAL A 277 9.51 13.02 2.40
CA VAL A 277 8.92 11.69 2.66
C VAL A 277 7.97 11.27 1.54
N VAL A 278 7.10 12.18 1.07
CA VAL A 278 6.20 11.91 -0.06
C VAL A 278 6.99 11.54 -1.31
N TYR A 279 8.10 12.21 -1.59
CA TYR A 279 8.95 11.84 -2.73
C TYR A 279 9.52 10.42 -2.60
N ALA A 280 10.06 10.06 -1.43
CA ALA A 280 10.55 8.70 -1.20
C ALA A 280 9.45 7.63 -1.31
N GLN A 281 8.23 7.95 -0.87
CA GLN A 281 7.05 7.10 -1.04
C GLN A 281 6.66 6.97 -2.53
N SER A 282 6.69 8.07 -3.30
CA SER A 282 6.41 8.06 -4.75
C SER A 282 7.45 7.24 -5.53
N LEU A 283 8.72 7.26 -5.13
CA LEU A 283 9.75 6.37 -5.71
C LEU A 283 9.47 4.90 -5.37
N SER A 284 9.12 4.60 -4.13
CA SER A 284 8.74 3.24 -3.74
C SER A 284 7.51 2.74 -4.53
N GLU A 285 6.56 3.63 -4.79
CA GLU A 285 5.38 3.34 -5.61
C GLU A 285 5.74 3.15 -7.08
N LEU A 286 6.69 3.93 -7.61
CA LEU A 286 7.23 3.76 -8.96
C LEU A 286 7.78 2.33 -9.16
N ASP A 287 8.61 1.87 -8.23
CA ASP A 287 9.16 0.51 -8.29
C ASP A 287 8.05 -0.56 -8.19
N ARG A 288 7.07 -0.33 -7.32
CA ARG A 288 5.90 -1.23 -7.17
C ARG A 288 5.12 -1.35 -8.46
N ILE A 289 4.84 -0.23 -9.14
CA ILE A 289 4.02 -0.26 -10.35
C ILE A 289 4.73 -0.91 -11.54
N GLN A 290 6.06 -0.79 -11.59
CA GLN A 290 6.91 -1.42 -12.61
C GLN A 290 7.07 -2.93 -12.40
N GLY A 291 6.64 -3.47 -11.26
CA GLY A 291 6.85 -4.87 -10.92
C GLY A 291 8.32 -5.22 -10.70
N THR A 292 9.16 -4.23 -10.41
CA THR A 292 10.60 -4.40 -10.18
C THR A 292 10.93 -4.65 -8.71
N ILE A 293 9.95 -4.56 -7.81
CA ILE A 293 10.09 -5.03 -6.43
C ILE A 293 10.22 -6.55 -6.45
N THR A 294 11.45 -7.02 -6.56
CA THR A 294 11.79 -8.39 -6.17
C THR A 294 11.68 -8.48 -4.65
N ILE A 295 10.72 -9.26 -4.17
CA ILE A 295 10.73 -9.73 -2.79
C ILE A 295 11.97 -10.64 -2.67
N PRO A 296 12.94 -10.31 -1.80
CA PRO A 296 14.10 -11.17 -1.57
C PRO A 296 13.68 -12.51 -0.95
#